data_AF-A0A0L7SS99-F1
#
_entry.id   AF-A0A0L7SS99-F1
#
_cell.length_a   1.000
_cell.length_b   1.000
_cell.length_c   1.000
_cell.angle_alpha   90.00
_cell.angle_beta   90.00
_cell.angle_gamma   90.00
#
_symmetry.space_group_name_H-M   'P 1'
#
loop_
_entity.id
_entity.type
_entity.pdbx_description
1 polymer ?
#
loop_
_entity_poly.entity_id
_entity_poly.type
_entity_poly.pdbx_seq_one_letter_code
_entity_poly.pdbx_strand_id
1 'polypeptide(L)'
;MKLYGRRMQIEQNFRDEKSERFGFGLRDSHSRSAGRILVLSLLVTLSTAVLWLLGYHAENKGLHLRYQANSLKSRRVISFLTLAENVLRHSPLILKRTALDAVLSHLAKTYRNMVLVY
;
A
#
# COMPACT_ATOMS: atom_id res chain seq x y z
N MET A 1 -8.72 -23.36 4.47
CA MET A 1 -9.42 -22.14 4.99
C MET A 1 -8.65 -20.81 4.84
N LYS A 2 -7.30 -20.76 4.84
CA LYS A 2 -6.53 -19.50 4.67
C LYS A 2 -6.74 -18.76 3.32
N LEU A 3 -7.01 -19.47 2.21
CA LEU A 3 -7.22 -18.85 0.90
C LEU A 3 -8.54 -18.05 0.80
N TYR A 4 -9.62 -18.54 1.40
CA TYR A 4 -10.93 -17.88 1.32
C TYR A 4 -10.92 -16.50 2.01
N GLY A 5 -10.17 -16.35 3.10
CA GLY A 5 -9.98 -15.07 3.79
C GLY A 5 -9.32 -13.98 2.93
N ARG A 6 -8.57 -14.35 1.89
CA ARG A 6 -7.96 -13.37 0.96
C ARG A 6 -8.99 -12.69 0.06
N ARG A 7 -10.15 -13.31 -0.20
CA ARG A 7 -11.24 -12.66 -0.95
C ARG A 7 -11.75 -11.40 -0.25
N MET A 8 -11.85 -11.45 1.08
CA MET A 8 -12.29 -10.29 1.87
C MET A 8 -11.28 -9.13 1.80
N GLN A 9 -9.97 -9.42 1.69
CA GLN A 9 -8.94 -8.38 1.53
C GLN A 9 -9.09 -7.65 0.18
N ILE A 10 -9.45 -8.37 -0.88
CA ILE A 10 -9.69 -7.77 -2.20
C ILE A 10 -10.87 -6.80 -2.14
N GLU A 11 -11.98 -7.18 -1.49
CA GLU A 11 -13.14 -6.32 -1.33
C GLU A 11 -12.82 -5.05 -0.51
N GLN A 12 -12.02 -5.19 0.56
CA GLN A 12 -11.58 -4.03 1.34
C GLN A 12 -10.72 -3.08 0.52
N ASN A 13 -9.79 -3.60 -0.29
CA ASN A 13 -8.99 -2.76 -1.19
C ASN A 13 -9.87 -2.00 -2.19
N PHE A 14 -10.86 -2.67 -2.80
CA PHE A 14 -11.81 -1.99 -3.70
C PHE A 14 -12.67 -0.94 -3.00
N ARG A 15 -12.99 -1.17 -1.73
CA ARG A 15 -13.71 -0.19 -0.90
C ARG A 15 -12.84 1.04 -0.63
N ASP A 16 -11.57 0.83 -0.28
CA ASP A 16 -10.62 1.90 0.00
C ASP A 16 -10.35 2.74 -1.26
N GLU A 17 -10.13 2.13 -2.42
CA GLU A 17 -9.96 2.87 -3.70
C GLU A 17 -11.15 3.78 -4.03
N LYS A 18 -12.36 3.32 -3.72
CA LYS A 18 -13.61 4.08 -3.94
C LYS A 18 -13.89 5.10 -2.83
N SER A 19 -13.29 4.90 -1.65
CA SER A 19 -13.54 5.71 -0.46
C SER A 19 -12.94 7.09 -0.63
N GLU A 20 -13.76 8.11 -0.42
CA GLU A 20 -13.36 9.52 -0.46
C GLU A 20 -12.46 9.89 0.72
N ARG A 21 -12.79 9.41 1.91
CA ARG A 21 -12.12 9.82 3.15
C ARG A 21 -10.88 8.99 3.49
N PHE A 22 -10.88 7.72 3.10
CA PHE A 22 -9.89 6.73 3.56
C PHE A 22 -9.10 6.06 2.43
N GLY A 23 -9.31 6.48 1.18
CA GLY A 23 -8.46 6.06 0.07
C GLY A 23 -8.48 7.08 -1.05
N PHE A 24 -8.57 6.63 -2.30
CA PHE A 24 -8.26 7.49 -3.46
C PHE A 24 -9.44 8.30 -4.01
N GLY A 25 -10.62 8.20 -3.40
CA GLY A 25 -11.77 9.04 -3.74
C GLY A 25 -12.26 8.91 -5.18
N LEU A 26 -12.14 7.74 -5.81
CA LEU A 26 -12.60 7.57 -7.20
C LEU A 26 -14.07 7.93 -7.41
N ARG A 27 -14.92 7.77 -6.37
CA ARG A 27 -16.33 8.19 -6.39
C ARG A 27 -16.53 9.70 -6.53
N ASP A 28 -15.59 10.49 -6.04
CA ASP A 28 -15.64 11.95 -6.05
C ASP A 28 -15.02 12.55 -7.34
N SER A 29 -14.51 11.70 -8.23
CA SER A 29 -13.97 12.15 -9.52
C SER A 29 -15.02 12.78 -10.46
N HIS A 30 -16.32 12.55 -10.19
CA HIS A 30 -17.49 12.96 -10.99
C HIS A 30 -17.36 12.68 -12.50
N SER A 31 -16.52 11.71 -12.87
CA SER A 31 -16.25 11.42 -14.27
C SER A 31 -17.41 10.67 -14.90
N ARG A 32 -17.92 11.17 -16.03
CA ARG A 32 -19.00 10.56 -16.82
C ARG A 32 -18.49 9.80 -18.05
N SER A 33 -17.17 9.82 -18.30
CA SER A 33 -16.53 9.12 -19.42
C SER A 33 -15.81 7.86 -18.94
N ALA A 34 -16.06 6.74 -19.61
CA ALA A 34 -15.36 5.48 -19.36
C ALA A 34 -13.84 5.63 -19.54
N GLY A 35 -13.39 6.39 -20.56
CA GLY A 35 -11.97 6.62 -20.82
C GLY A 35 -11.27 7.33 -19.66
N ARG A 36 -11.91 8.35 -19.07
CA ARG A 36 -11.35 9.06 -17.91
C ARG A 36 -11.33 8.18 -16.66
N ILE A 37 -12.36 7.36 -16.43
CA ILE A 37 -12.35 6.40 -15.31
C ILE A 37 -11.23 5.37 -15.47
N LEU A 38 -10.95 4.89 -16.68
CA LEU A 38 -9.84 3.96 -16.93
C LEU A 38 -8.48 4.57 -16.57
N VAL A 39 -8.23 5.82 -16.98
CA VAL A 39 -6.98 6.52 -16.65
C VAL A 39 -6.86 6.75 -15.15
N LEU A 40 -7.94 7.18 -14.48
CA LEU A 40 -7.93 7.37 -13.02
C LEU A 40 -7.70 6.06 -12.29
N SER A 41 -8.33 4.97 -12.73
CA SER A 41 -8.11 3.63 -12.17
C SER A 41 -6.65 3.19 -12.31
N LEU A 42 -6.02 3.45 -13.47
CA LEU A 42 -4.59 3.18 -13.67
C LEU A 42 -3.72 3.99 -12.69
N LEU A 43 -3.97 5.29 -12.55
CA LEU A 43 -3.22 6.15 -11.63
C LEU A 43 -3.37 5.69 -10.18
N VAL A 44 -4.59 5.33 -9.77
CA VAL A 44 -4.87 4.78 -8.44
C VAL A 44 -4.13 3.46 -8.24
N THR A 45 -4.18 2.56 -9.21
CA THR A 45 -3.48 1.26 -9.15
C THR A 45 -1.97 1.44 -8.98
N LEU A 46 -1.35 2.34 -9.75
CA LEU A 46 0.08 2.65 -9.65
C LEU A 46 0.43 3.28 -8.31
N SER A 47 -0.40 4.21 -7.83
CA SER A 47 -0.21 4.88 -6.54
C SER A 47 -0.32 3.88 -5.38
N THR A 48 -1.33 3.00 -5.41
CA THR A 48 -1.51 1.89 -4.47
C THR A 48 -0.28 0.98 -4.44
N ALA A 49 0.26 0.61 -5.61
CA ALA A 49 1.45 -0.22 -5.68
C ALA A 49 2.65 0.46 -4.99
N VAL A 50 2.91 1.74 -5.29
CA VAL A 50 4.00 2.51 -4.67
C VAL A 50 3.82 2.63 -3.16
N LEU A 51 2.63 2.98 -2.68
CA LEU A 51 2.33 3.06 -1.24
C LEU A 51 2.51 1.71 -0.55
N TRP A 52 2.12 0.62 -1.22
CA TRP A 52 2.35 -0.73 -0.69
C TRP A 52 3.85 -1.02 -0.53
N LEU A 53 4.68 -0.71 -1.52
CA LEU A 53 6.13 -0.90 -1.44
C LEU A 53 6.75 -0.07 -0.32
N LEU A 54 6.32 1.18 -0.17
CA LEU A 54 6.79 2.08 0.89
C LEU A 54 6.38 1.59 2.28
N GLY A 55 5.13 1.16 2.43
CA GLY A 55 4.61 0.60 3.67
C GLY A 55 5.33 -0.69 4.06
N TYR A 56 5.59 -1.55 3.09
CA TYR A 56 6.39 -2.76 3.28
C TYR A 56 7.82 -2.45 3.75
N HIS A 57 8.48 -1.48 3.11
CA HIS A 57 9.81 -1.02 3.54
C HIS A 57 9.80 -0.40 4.94
N ALA A 58 8.79 0.43 5.25
CA ALA A 58 8.61 1.03 6.55
C ALA A 58 8.38 -0.03 7.64
N GLU A 59 7.62 -1.09 7.33
CA GLU A 59 7.46 -2.23 8.22
C GLU A 59 8.78 -2.95 8.49
N ASN A 60 9.55 -3.27 7.45
CA ASN A 60 10.85 -3.94 7.58
C ASN A 60 11.84 -3.14 8.43
N LYS A 61 11.71 -1.80 8.45
CA LYS A 61 12.47 -0.90 9.33
C LYS A 61 11.88 -0.76 10.75
N GLY A 62 10.81 -1.47 11.07
CA GLY A 62 10.13 -1.41 12.36
C GLY A 62 9.32 -0.12 12.59
N LEU A 63 9.20 0.77 11.60
CA LEU A 63 8.52 2.07 11.76
C LEU A 63 7.03 1.90 12.07
N HIS A 64 6.42 0.84 11.56
CA HIS A 64 5.02 0.50 11.81
C HIS A 64 4.64 0.49 13.30
N LEU A 65 5.58 0.17 14.21
CA LEU A 65 5.35 0.15 15.65
C LEU A 65 5.14 1.53 16.27
N ARG A 66 5.61 2.59 15.60
CA ARG A 66 5.44 4.00 16.01
C ARG A 66 4.10 4.59 15.59
N TYR A 67 3.51 4.04 14.52
CA TYR A 67 2.23 4.49 13.95
C TYR A 67 1.03 3.67 14.45
N GLN A 68 1.25 2.73 15.35
CA GLN A 68 0.20 1.96 15.99
C GLN A 68 -0.05 2.48 17.40
N ALA A 69 -1.30 2.84 17.68
CA ALA A 69 -1.73 3.25 19.01
C ALA A 69 -1.80 2.06 20.00
N ASN A 70 -1.95 0.83 19.50
CA ASN A 70 -2.08 -0.35 20.32
C ASN A 70 -0.72 -0.83 20.87
N SER A 71 -0.75 -1.44 22.06
CA SER A 71 0.43 -2.06 22.69
C SER A 71 0.86 -3.37 22.01
N LEU A 72 0.06 -3.90 21.08
CA LEU A 72 0.41 -5.10 20.32
C LEU A 72 1.61 -4.82 19.41
N LYS A 73 2.72 -5.53 19.64
CA LYS A 73 3.95 -5.47 18.82
C LYS A 73 4.20 -6.74 18.00
N SER A 74 3.38 -7.78 18.19
CA SER A 74 3.56 -9.09 17.54
C SER A 74 3.12 -9.13 16.07
N ARG A 75 2.31 -8.16 15.63
CA ARG A 75 1.82 -8.09 14.25
C ARG A 75 1.55 -6.65 13.83
N ARG A 76 1.50 -6.44 12.52
CA ARG A 76 1.02 -5.20 11.94
C ARG A 76 -0.48 -5.04 12.14
N VAL A 77 -0.91 -3.86 12.60
CA VAL A 77 -2.33 -3.51 12.78
C VAL A 77 -2.86 -2.65 11.64
N ILE A 78 -2.08 -1.67 11.19
CA ILE A 78 -2.48 -0.75 10.10
C ILE A 78 -2.08 -1.29 8.72
N SER A 79 -2.82 -0.94 7.67
CA SER A 79 -2.48 -1.33 6.30
C SER A 79 -1.15 -0.71 5.85
N PHE A 80 -0.53 -1.28 4.81
CA PHE A 80 0.68 -0.70 4.25
C PHE A 80 0.44 0.69 3.65
N LEU A 81 -0.72 0.90 3.03
CA LEU A 81 -1.07 2.20 2.43
C LEU A 81 -1.14 3.27 3.53
N THR A 82 -1.91 3.02 4.59
CA THR A 82 -2.05 3.96 5.71
C THR A 82 -0.71 4.20 6.43
N LEU A 83 0.10 3.15 6.60
CA LEU A 83 1.45 3.30 7.15
C LEU A 83 2.32 4.19 6.25
N ALA A 84 2.34 3.93 4.94
CA ALA A 84 3.13 4.71 3.99
C ALA A 84 2.69 6.18 3.98
N GLU A 85 1.38 6.44 3.89
CA GLU A 85 0.85 7.81 3.96
C GLU A 85 1.27 8.52 5.24
N ASN A 86 1.14 7.87 6.40
CA ASN A 86 1.54 8.45 7.66
C ASN A 86 3.05 8.72 7.72
N VAL A 87 3.88 7.80 7.23
CA VAL A 87 5.33 8.00 7.13
C VAL A 87 5.65 9.19 6.21
N LEU A 88 5.01 9.29 5.05
CA LEU A 88 5.21 10.38 4.11
C LEU A 88 4.76 11.73 4.68
N ARG A 89 3.64 11.77 5.40
CA ARG A 89 3.14 12.97 6.11
C ARG A 89 4.14 13.48 7.15
N HIS A 90 4.77 12.57 7.90
CA HIS A 90 5.74 12.94 8.95
C HIS A 90 7.17 13.12 8.42
N SER A 91 7.51 12.55 7.27
CA SER A 91 8.87 12.51 6.73
C SER A 91 8.86 12.49 5.20
N PRO A 92 8.47 13.60 4.54
CA PRO A 92 8.30 13.65 3.08
C PRO A 92 9.60 13.42 2.31
N LEU A 93 10.75 13.74 2.92
CA LEU A 93 12.07 13.57 2.31
C LEU A 93 12.59 12.13 2.34
N ILE A 94 11.86 11.19 2.96
CA ILE A 94 12.25 9.78 2.97
C ILE A 94 12.37 9.23 1.55
N LEU A 95 11.56 9.75 0.62
CA LEU A 95 11.57 9.40 -0.80
C LEU A 95 12.84 9.87 -1.53
N LYS A 96 13.45 10.99 -1.12
CA LYS A 96 14.72 11.46 -1.71
C LYS A 96 15.89 10.55 -1.33
N ARG A 97 15.77 9.82 -0.21
CA ARG A 97 16.78 8.87 0.27
C ARG A 97 16.49 7.43 -0.13
N THR A 98 15.31 7.13 -0.67
CA THR A 98 15.00 5.81 -1.19
C THR A 98 15.53 5.71 -2.61
N ALA A 99 16.64 4.99 -2.80
CA ALA A 99 17.00 4.49 -4.11
C ALA A 99 15.92 3.51 -4.55
N LEU A 100 15.05 3.94 -5.47
CA LEU A 100 13.99 3.10 -6.03
C LEU A 100 14.55 1.77 -6.52
N ASP A 101 15.75 1.79 -7.11
CA ASP A 101 16.46 0.60 -7.57
C ASP A 101 16.77 -0.40 -6.45
N ALA A 102 17.15 0.08 -5.27
CA ALA A 102 17.44 -0.78 -4.12
C ALA A 102 16.16 -1.42 -3.57
N VAL A 103 15.06 -0.66 -3.52
CA VAL A 103 13.75 -1.16 -3.08
C VAL A 103 13.20 -2.18 -4.07
N LEU A 104 13.27 -1.88 -5.37
CA LEU A 104 12.86 -2.79 -6.45
C LEU A 104 13.69 -4.07 -6.47
N SER A 105 15.01 -3.97 -6.29
CA SER A 105 15.91 -5.13 -6.21
C SER A 105 15.60 -5.99 -4.99
N HIS A 106 15.35 -5.38 -3.83
CA HIS A 106 14.96 -6.10 -2.64
C HIS A 106 13.61 -6.80 -2.84
N LEU A 107 12.61 -6.12 -3.39
CA LEU A 107 11.31 -6.71 -3.71
C LEU A 107 11.39 -7.85 -4.72
N ALA A 108 12.17 -7.70 -5.79
CA ALA A 108 12.40 -8.75 -6.76
C ALA A 108 13.02 -9.98 -6.08
N LYS A 109 13.95 -9.78 -5.14
CA LYS A 109 14.53 -10.85 -4.33
C LYS A 109 13.50 -11.48 -3.38
N THR A 110 12.70 -10.68 -2.69
CA THR A 110 11.64 -11.17 -1.79
C THR A 110 10.56 -11.94 -2.56
N TYR A 111 10.15 -11.45 -3.73
CA TYR A 111 9.18 -12.10 -4.60
C TYR A 111 9.72 -13.42 -5.14
N ARG A 112 10.96 -13.45 -5.64
CA ARG A 112 11.65 -14.70 -6.00
C ARG A 112 11.67 -15.67 -4.83
N ASN A 113 12.02 -15.20 -3.63
CA ASN A 113 12.01 -16.04 -2.43
C ASN A 113 10.62 -16.49 -1.99
N MET A 114 9.54 -15.81 -2.37
CA MET A 114 8.16 -16.24 -2.09
C MET A 114 7.64 -17.23 -3.16
N VAL A 115 8.06 -17.06 -4.41
CA VAL A 115 7.59 -17.87 -5.55
C VAL A 115 8.44 -19.13 -5.74
N LEU A 116 9.74 -19.08 -5.45
CA LEU A 116 10.69 -20.19 -5.58
C LEU A 116 10.81 -21.02 -4.28
N VAL A 117 9.80 -21.03 -3.40
CA VAL A 117 9.71 -21.99 -2.27
C VAL A 117 9.21 -23.35 -2.77
N TYR A 118 9.69 -23.79 -3.94
CA TYR A 118 9.53 -25.13 -4.46
C TYR A 118 10.92 -25.72 -4.69
#